data_AF-A0A940BUE5-F1
#
_entry.id   AF-A0A940BUE5-F1
#
_cell.length_a   1.000
_cell.length_b   1.000
_cell.length_c   1.000
_cell.angle_alpha   90.00
_cell.angle_beta   90.00
_cell.angle_gamma   90.00
#
_symmetry.space_group_name_H-M   'P 1'
#
loop_
_entity.id
_entity.type
_entity.pdbx_description
1 polymer ?
#
loop_
_entity_poly.entity_id
_entity_poly.type
_entity_poly.pdbx_seq_one_letter_code
_entity_poly.pdbx_strand_id
1 'polypeptide(L)'
;MIGGYKIVTLCGSTRFKNEFMEAQKRLTLDGCIVISVGLFGHSGDSEVWENMDEGTLTRTKEMLDDMHKRKIDMADEIYVINVGGYIGDSTRSEIAYAKATGKGVRYLEPVLSVAQMRAADAYTIAKGTPSKELMRRAAQGVFDAYDGWEGHHTLVICGSGNNGGDGYALAEILAAKGFAADVLRVSEKFSEDGAYYCGRCTAAGIRMLTPADPVDLADYDILVDCMLGTGFSGVPREPVAGVIRRVNEARAAGSYVISVDINSGMNGDTGEAELAVASDLTVSIGYPKTGFYSGRADELIGRLVNVDIGIELPEDQV
;
A
#
# COMPACT_ATOMS: atom_id res chain seq x y z
N MET A 1 1.09 3.24 31.88
CA MET A 1 -0.02 4.01 32.47
C MET A 1 0.50 4.77 33.67
N ILE A 2 0.06 6.01 33.87
CA ILE A 2 0.37 6.79 35.07
C ILE A 2 -0.97 7.22 35.70
N GLY A 3 -1.17 6.90 36.98
CA GLY A 3 -2.39 7.27 37.70
C GLY A 3 -3.68 6.67 37.11
N GLY A 4 -3.60 5.54 36.40
CA GLY A 4 -4.74 4.90 35.72
C GLY A 4 -5.01 5.41 34.30
N TYR A 5 -4.27 6.42 33.83
CA TYR A 5 -4.40 6.96 32.48
C TYR A 5 -3.34 6.36 31.55
N LYS A 6 -3.77 6.00 30.34
CA LYS A 6 -2.89 5.51 29.28
C LYS A 6 -2.13 6.67 28.64
N ILE A 7 -0.84 6.50 28.39
CA ILE A 7 -0.01 7.50 27.72
C ILE A 7 0.10 7.14 26.24
N VAL A 8 -0.26 8.09 25.38
CA VAL A 8 -0.28 7.89 23.92
C VAL A 8 0.59 8.96 23.26
N THR A 9 1.59 8.54 22.49
CA THR A 9 2.40 9.47 21.69
C THR A 9 1.86 9.56 20.26
N LEU A 10 1.62 10.77 19.76
CA LEU A 10 1.23 10.99 18.37
C LEU A 10 2.46 10.97 17.47
N CYS A 11 2.40 10.13 16.43
CA CYS A 11 3.45 9.97 15.42
C CYS A 11 2.84 10.24 14.04
N GLY A 12 3.54 10.90 13.13
CA GLY A 12 2.98 11.27 11.83
C GLY A 12 3.67 12.47 11.19
N SER A 13 3.33 12.74 9.94
CA SER A 13 3.88 13.90 9.25
C SER A 13 3.27 15.20 9.76
N THR A 14 4.13 16.15 10.11
CA THR A 14 3.73 17.49 10.60
C THR A 14 2.96 18.32 9.57
N ARG A 15 2.84 17.85 8.32
CA ARG A 15 1.93 18.42 7.32
C ARG A 15 0.45 18.27 7.70
N PHE A 16 0.10 17.24 8.48
CA PHE A 16 -1.27 16.93 8.91
C PHE A 16 -1.60 17.57 10.27
N LYS A 17 -1.32 18.87 10.40
CA LYS A 17 -1.45 19.58 11.68
C LYS A 17 -2.87 19.50 12.25
N ASN A 18 -3.89 19.57 11.40
CA ASN A 18 -5.28 19.54 11.85
C ASN A 18 -5.63 18.18 12.45
N GLU A 19 -5.19 17.09 11.81
CA GLU A 19 -5.44 15.72 12.22
C GLU A 19 -4.71 15.38 13.53
N PHE A 20 -3.49 15.92 13.72
CA PHE A 20 -2.81 15.88 15.02
C PHE A 20 -3.65 16.54 16.12
N MET A 21 -4.20 17.73 15.87
CA MET A 21 -4.99 18.47 16.85
C MET A 21 -6.31 17.76 17.18
N GLU A 22 -6.99 17.21 16.17
CA GLU A 22 -8.21 16.44 16.34
C GLU A 22 -7.96 15.13 17.09
N ALA A 23 -6.93 14.37 16.72
CA ALA A 23 -6.55 13.14 17.40
C ALA A 23 -6.18 13.41 18.87
N GLN A 24 -5.42 14.48 19.14
CA GLN A 24 -5.08 14.89 20.50
C GLN A 24 -6.33 15.20 21.32
N LYS A 25 -7.26 15.98 20.77
CA LYS A 25 -8.53 16.31 21.43
C LYS A 25 -9.33 15.06 21.76
N ARG A 26 -9.53 14.17 20.77
CA ARG A 26 -10.31 12.94 20.95
C ARG A 26 -9.70 12.02 22.01
N LEU A 27 -8.41 11.69 21.88
CA LEU A 27 -7.74 10.79 22.83
C LEU A 27 -7.71 11.36 24.25
N THR A 28 -7.60 12.68 24.39
CA THR A 28 -7.68 13.34 25.70
C THR A 28 -9.08 13.19 26.32
N LEU A 29 -10.14 13.35 25.52
CA LEU A 29 -11.52 13.12 25.97
C LEU A 29 -11.79 11.66 26.32
N ASP A 30 -11.09 10.72 25.67
CA ASP A 30 -11.12 9.29 25.98
C ASP A 30 -10.28 8.93 27.23
N GLY A 31 -9.72 9.92 27.94
CA GLY A 31 -8.95 9.72 29.17
C GLY A 31 -7.50 9.29 28.94
N CYS A 32 -6.91 9.60 27.79
CA CYS A 32 -5.48 9.38 27.56
C CYS A 32 -4.66 10.64 27.88
N ILE A 33 -3.44 10.43 28.39
CA ILE A 33 -2.40 11.46 28.41
C ILE A 33 -1.75 11.46 27.02
N VAL A 34 -1.89 12.55 26.28
CA VAL A 34 -1.38 12.63 24.91
C VAL A 34 -0.06 13.41 24.85
N ILE A 35 0.98 12.80 24.28
CA ILE A 35 2.27 13.43 23.98
C ILE A 35 2.33 13.69 22.47
N SER A 36 2.25 14.95 22.06
CA SER A 36 2.23 15.34 20.63
C SER A 36 3.58 15.88 20.14
N VAL A 37 3.68 16.14 18.84
CA VAL A 37 4.77 16.94 18.25
C VAL A 37 4.67 18.37 18.78
N GLY A 38 5.80 18.96 19.18
CA GLY A 38 5.85 20.34 19.68
C GLY A 38 6.14 21.37 18.59
N LEU A 39 6.54 20.91 17.40
CA LEU A 39 6.94 21.72 16.25
C LEU A 39 6.32 21.15 14.98
N PHE A 40 5.72 22.01 14.18
CA PHE A 40 5.09 21.71 12.89
C PHE A 40 5.86 22.40 11.76
N GLY A 41 7.12 22.01 11.56
CA GLY A 41 8.02 22.65 10.58
C GLY A 41 7.54 22.64 9.12
N HIS A 42 6.57 21.79 8.74
CA HIS A 42 5.95 21.79 7.40
C HIS A 42 4.65 22.61 7.31
N SER A 43 4.14 23.12 8.42
CA SER A 43 2.80 23.75 8.53
C SER A 43 2.80 25.05 9.34
N GLY A 44 3.93 25.77 9.41
CA GLY A 44 3.97 27.13 9.95
C GLY A 44 5.17 27.48 10.83
N ASP A 45 5.98 26.51 11.26
CA ASP A 45 7.14 26.78 12.14
C ASP A 45 8.44 26.88 11.31
N SER A 46 8.59 27.97 10.53
CA SER A 46 9.76 28.19 9.66
C SER A 46 11.08 28.37 10.44
N GLU A 47 10.98 28.74 11.72
CA GLU A 47 12.10 28.86 12.68
C GLU A 47 12.90 27.55 12.82
N VAL A 48 12.31 26.40 12.47
CA VAL A 48 12.99 25.09 12.44
C VAL A 48 14.03 25.01 11.32
N TRP A 49 13.91 25.84 10.28
CA TRP A 49 14.74 25.80 9.08
C TRP A 49 15.52 27.12 8.85
N GLU A 50 15.10 28.22 9.47
CA GLU A 50 15.76 29.52 9.35
C GLU A 50 17.12 29.55 10.06
N ASN A 51 18.17 29.96 9.34
CA ASN A 51 19.55 30.16 9.81
C ASN A 51 20.38 28.90 10.13
N MET A 52 19.99 27.72 9.62
CA MET A 52 20.78 26.51 9.79
C MET A 52 21.73 26.31 8.61
N ASP A 53 23.03 26.31 8.87
CA ASP A 53 23.99 25.78 7.90
C ASP A 53 23.72 24.27 7.67
N GLU A 54 24.20 23.73 6.54
CA GLU A 54 23.92 22.35 6.12
C GLU A 54 24.31 21.31 7.20
N GLY A 55 25.29 21.62 8.05
CA GLY A 55 25.72 20.80 9.19
C GLY A 55 24.81 20.86 10.42
N THR A 56 24.24 22.02 10.75
CA THR A 56 23.35 22.21 11.91
C THR A 56 21.95 21.67 11.62
N LEU A 57 21.51 21.80 10.37
CA LEU A 57 20.23 21.26 9.88
C LEU A 57 20.16 19.74 10.07
N THR A 58 21.28 19.05 9.84
CA THR A 58 21.43 17.60 10.07
C THR A 58 21.36 17.24 11.56
N ARG A 59 22.12 17.95 12.42
CA ARG A 59 22.16 17.67 13.88
C ARG A 59 20.84 17.94 14.58
N THR A 60 20.14 19.01 14.21
CA THR A 60 18.84 19.33 14.84
C THR A 60 17.78 18.32 14.43
N LYS A 61 17.78 17.86 13.18
CA LYS A 61 16.89 16.79 12.74
C LYS A 61 17.14 15.50 13.52
N GLU A 62 18.41 15.10 13.68
CA GLU A 62 18.78 13.93 14.49
C GLU A 62 18.34 14.05 15.96
N MET A 63 18.53 15.23 16.56
CA MET A 63 18.07 15.50 17.93
C MET A 63 16.55 15.42 18.05
N LEU A 64 15.80 15.97 17.08
CA LEU A 64 14.34 15.93 17.06
C LEU A 64 13.82 14.49 16.90
N ASP A 65 14.45 13.69 16.02
CA ASP A 65 14.12 12.28 15.82
C ASP A 65 14.41 11.44 17.09
N ASP A 66 15.54 11.65 17.77
CA ASP A 66 15.81 10.96 19.05
C ASP A 66 14.84 11.40 20.15
N MET A 67 14.56 12.70 20.27
CA MET A 67 13.60 13.22 21.25
C MET A 67 12.20 12.59 21.02
N HIS A 68 11.81 12.37 19.78
CA HIS A 68 10.58 11.67 19.44
C HIS A 68 10.58 10.21 19.93
N LYS A 69 11.69 9.49 19.76
CA LYS A 69 11.84 8.13 20.32
C LYS A 69 11.76 8.12 21.85
N ARG A 70 12.29 9.13 22.54
CA ARG A 70 12.14 9.26 24.01
C ARG A 70 10.68 9.50 24.43
N LYS A 71 9.89 10.23 23.63
CA LYS A 71 8.43 10.33 23.87
C LYS A 71 7.75 8.96 23.75
N ILE A 72 8.20 8.11 22.83
CA ILE A 72 7.69 6.74 22.67
C ILE A 72 8.07 5.89 23.89
N ASP A 73 9.30 6.01 24.41
CA ASP A 73 9.73 5.30 25.62
C ASP A 73 8.80 5.57 26.82
N MET A 74 8.36 6.83 26.95
CA MET A 74 7.44 7.29 28.00
C MET A 74 5.98 6.86 27.80
N ALA A 75 5.61 6.44 26.59
CA ALA A 75 4.23 6.10 26.24
C ALA A 75 3.91 4.61 26.46
N ASP A 76 2.63 4.30 26.57
CA ASP A 76 2.11 2.92 26.54
C ASP A 76 1.93 2.43 25.09
N GLU A 77 1.55 3.35 24.20
CA GLU A 77 1.40 3.11 22.77
C GLU A 77 1.66 4.37 21.94
N ILE A 78 1.82 4.18 20.63
CA ILE A 78 1.79 5.28 19.66
C ILE A 78 0.46 5.30 18.90
N TYR A 79 0.04 6.50 18.49
CA TYR A 79 -1.09 6.73 17.61
C TYR A 79 -0.61 7.43 16.34
N VAL A 80 -0.68 6.72 15.22
CA VAL A 80 -0.09 7.11 13.94
C VAL A 80 -1.10 7.88 13.10
N ILE A 81 -0.76 9.10 12.71
CA ILE A 81 -1.55 9.95 11.82
C ILE A 81 -1.18 9.61 10.36
N ASN A 82 -1.86 8.60 9.81
CA ASN A 82 -1.64 8.04 8.48
C ASN A 82 -2.71 8.48 7.45
N VAL A 83 -2.93 9.79 7.32
CA VAL A 83 -3.97 10.34 6.42
C VAL A 83 -3.75 9.87 4.97
N GLY A 84 -4.80 9.30 4.37
CA GLY A 84 -4.76 8.69 3.04
C GLY A 84 -3.74 7.54 2.93
N GLY A 85 -3.43 6.86 4.03
CA GLY A 85 -2.36 5.86 4.11
C GLY A 85 -0.94 6.40 4.06
N TYR A 86 -0.72 7.73 4.09
CA TYR A 86 0.62 8.30 4.01
C TYR A 86 1.40 8.07 5.32
N ILE A 87 2.59 7.46 5.20
CA ILE A 87 3.58 7.39 6.27
C ILE A 87 4.96 7.71 5.70
N GLY A 88 5.59 8.77 6.22
CA GLY A 88 6.95 9.18 5.85
C GLY A 88 8.04 8.51 6.70
N ASP A 89 9.29 8.66 6.29
CA ASP A 89 10.45 7.94 6.84
C ASP A 89 10.62 8.07 8.37
N SER A 90 10.49 9.30 8.90
CA SER A 90 10.59 9.54 10.35
C SER A 90 9.49 8.79 11.10
N THR A 91 8.24 8.84 10.63
CA THR A 91 7.11 8.10 11.23
C THR A 91 7.28 6.59 11.10
N ARG A 92 7.86 6.07 10.01
CA ARG A 92 8.19 4.64 9.91
C ARG A 92 9.23 4.23 10.93
N SER A 93 10.28 5.05 11.11
CA SER A 93 11.30 4.81 12.15
C SER A 93 10.68 4.78 13.55
N GLU A 94 9.73 5.67 13.82
CA GLU A 94 8.95 5.69 15.08
C GLU A 94 8.12 4.41 15.27
N ILE A 95 7.40 3.95 14.24
CA ILE A 95 6.61 2.72 14.28
C ILE A 95 7.51 1.49 14.52
N ALA A 96 8.63 1.40 13.81
CA ALA A 96 9.59 0.32 13.99
C ALA A 96 10.17 0.32 15.41
N TYR A 97 10.51 1.50 15.94
CA TYR A 97 11.01 1.67 17.31
C TYR A 97 9.97 1.26 18.36
N ALA A 98 8.72 1.70 18.20
CA ALA A 98 7.61 1.33 19.07
C ALA A 98 7.41 -0.19 19.11
N LYS A 99 7.36 -0.85 17.94
CA LYS A 99 7.26 -2.32 17.86
C LYS A 99 8.45 -3.02 18.53
N ALA A 100 9.68 -2.58 18.27
CA ALA A 100 10.90 -3.16 18.84
C ALA A 100 10.99 -3.01 20.37
N THR A 101 10.38 -1.97 20.92
CA THR A 101 10.31 -1.71 22.37
C THR A 101 9.03 -2.25 23.02
N GLY A 102 8.22 -3.04 22.28
CA GLY A 102 7.02 -3.69 22.79
C GLY A 102 5.84 -2.75 23.04
N LYS A 103 5.84 -1.56 22.43
CA LYS A 103 4.74 -0.59 22.54
C LYS A 103 3.61 -0.93 21.58
N GLY A 104 2.37 -0.62 21.98
CA GLY A 104 1.22 -0.71 21.08
C GLY A 104 1.34 0.27 19.91
N VAL A 105 0.78 -0.08 18.75
CA VAL A 105 0.69 0.80 17.59
C VAL A 105 -0.76 0.84 17.12
N ARG A 106 -1.35 2.04 17.14
CA ARG A 106 -2.68 2.32 16.59
C ARG A 106 -2.57 3.35 15.48
N TYR A 107 -3.54 3.37 14.57
CA TYR A 107 -3.54 4.24 13.40
C TYR A 107 -4.81 5.11 13.38
N LEU A 108 -4.73 6.25 12.71
CA LEU A 108 -5.86 7.13 12.42
C LEU A 108 -6.83 6.44 11.46
N GLU A 109 -6.29 5.96 10.34
CA GLU A 109 -7.00 5.15 9.36
C GLU A 109 -6.66 3.67 9.57
N PRO A 110 -7.63 2.74 9.54
CA PRO A 110 -7.39 1.33 9.80
C PRO A 110 -6.32 0.74 8.88
N VAL A 111 -5.46 -0.09 9.49
CA VAL A 111 -4.44 -0.89 8.80
C VAL A 111 -4.68 -2.34 9.19
N LEU A 112 -4.86 -3.21 8.21
CA LEU A 112 -5.29 -4.58 8.45
C LEU A 112 -4.15 -5.57 8.20
N SER A 113 -4.10 -6.64 9.00
CA SER A 113 -3.39 -7.85 8.57
C SER A 113 -4.09 -8.46 7.35
N VAL A 114 -3.38 -9.31 6.62
CA VAL A 114 -3.92 -10.14 5.54
C VAL A 114 -5.15 -10.92 6.02
N ALA A 115 -5.09 -11.48 7.23
CA ALA A 115 -6.20 -12.26 7.79
C ALA A 115 -7.43 -11.39 8.04
N GLN A 116 -7.26 -10.19 8.60
CA GLN A 116 -8.36 -9.24 8.83
C GLN A 116 -8.96 -8.75 7.51
N MET A 117 -8.14 -8.42 6.52
CA MET A 117 -8.63 -7.97 5.21
C MET A 117 -9.49 -9.05 4.54
N ARG A 118 -9.03 -10.32 4.53
CA ARG A 118 -9.83 -11.43 4.00
C ARG A 118 -11.15 -11.65 4.76
N ALA A 119 -11.14 -11.45 6.08
CA ALA A 119 -12.35 -11.53 6.90
C ALA A 119 -13.33 -10.39 6.57
N ALA A 120 -12.82 -9.18 6.36
CA ALA A 120 -13.61 -8.02 5.96
C ALA A 120 -14.22 -8.17 4.55
N ASP A 121 -13.46 -8.72 3.60
CA ASP A 121 -13.98 -9.09 2.27
C ASP A 121 -15.14 -10.09 2.39
N ALA A 122 -14.92 -11.18 3.13
CA ALA A 122 -15.93 -12.22 3.32
C ALA A 122 -17.18 -11.69 4.03
N TYR A 123 -17.01 -10.81 5.01
CA TYR A 123 -18.09 -10.13 5.72
C TYR A 123 -18.91 -9.23 4.79
N THR A 124 -18.23 -8.41 3.99
CA THR A 124 -18.84 -7.50 3.01
C THR A 124 -19.65 -8.28 1.96
N ILE A 125 -19.11 -9.42 1.50
CA ILE A 125 -19.81 -10.32 0.58
C ILE A 125 -21.05 -10.93 1.24
N ALA A 126 -20.92 -11.40 2.48
CA ALA A 126 -22.03 -11.99 3.23
C ALA A 126 -23.16 -10.97 3.49
N LYS A 127 -22.85 -9.67 3.58
CA LYS A 127 -23.84 -8.58 3.68
C LYS A 127 -24.56 -8.23 2.37
N GLY A 128 -24.14 -8.83 1.25
CA GLY A 128 -24.86 -8.75 -0.01
C GLY A 128 -24.13 -8.02 -1.13
N THR A 129 -22.89 -7.58 -0.94
CA THR A 129 -22.08 -7.02 -2.04
C THR A 129 -21.43 -8.16 -2.84
N PRO A 130 -21.74 -8.36 -4.12
CA PRO A 130 -21.13 -9.45 -4.90
C PRO A 130 -19.61 -9.33 -5.01
N SER A 131 -18.87 -10.44 -4.96
CA SER A 131 -17.41 -10.43 -5.07
C SER A 131 -16.91 -9.84 -6.41
N LYS A 132 -17.62 -10.12 -7.51
CA LYS A 132 -17.34 -9.55 -8.84
C LYS A 132 -17.50 -8.03 -8.88
N GLU A 133 -18.39 -7.48 -8.06
CA GLU A 133 -18.60 -6.04 -7.92
C GLU A 133 -17.45 -5.40 -7.14
N LEU A 134 -17.01 -6.03 -6.03
CA LEU A 134 -15.81 -5.60 -5.29
C LEU A 134 -14.57 -5.58 -6.20
N MET A 135 -14.37 -6.63 -7.00
CA MET A 135 -13.29 -6.70 -7.99
C MET A 135 -13.39 -5.61 -9.06
N ARG A 136 -14.60 -5.27 -9.52
CA ARG A 136 -14.79 -4.16 -10.48
C ARG A 136 -14.41 -2.82 -9.88
N ARG A 137 -14.75 -2.60 -8.61
CA ARG A 137 -14.42 -1.38 -7.85
C ARG A 137 -12.92 -1.29 -7.59
N ALA A 138 -12.27 -2.39 -7.24
CA ALA A 138 -10.82 -2.46 -7.09
C ALA A 138 -10.11 -2.04 -8.39
N ALA A 139 -10.49 -2.65 -9.51
CA ALA A 139 -9.96 -2.29 -10.82
C ALA A 139 -10.26 -0.83 -11.22
N GLN A 140 -11.45 -0.31 -10.90
CA GLN A 140 -11.78 1.10 -11.12
C GLN A 140 -10.90 2.03 -10.28
N GLY A 141 -10.69 1.70 -9.00
CA GLY A 141 -9.81 2.44 -8.11
C GLY A 141 -8.35 2.45 -8.60
N VAL A 142 -7.84 1.32 -9.11
CA VAL A 142 -6.50 1.27 -9.73
C VAL A 142 -6.43 2.18 -10.95
N PHE A 143 -7.45 2.13 -11.82
CA PHE A 143 -7.52 3.01 -12.98
C PHE A 143 -7.53 4.49 -12.58
N ASP A 144 -8.32 4.86 -11.57
CA ASP A 144 -8.45 6.25 -11.10
C ASP A 144 -7.24 6.73 -10.27
N ALA A 145 -6.42 5.82 -9.73
CA ALA A 145 -5.22 6.15 -8.94
C ALA A 145 -4.02 6.60 -9.79
N TYR A 146 -4.08 6.40 -11.10
CA TYR A 146 -3.03 6.76 -12.05
C TYR A 146 -3.62 7.48 -13.26
N ASP A 147 -3.14 8.68 -13.58
CA ASP A 147 -3.66 9.47 -14.70
C ASP A 147 -2.83 9.33 -15.98
N GLY A 148 -1.72 8.57 -15.94
CA GLY A 148 -0.73 8.49 -17.02
C GLY A 148 -1.02 7.45 -18.10
N TRP A 149 -2.28 7.03 -18.30
CA TRP A 149 -2.61 5.98 -19.28
C TRP A 149 -2.55 6.47 -20.75
N GLU A 150 -2.81 7.76 -20.98
CA GLU A 150 -2.95 8.30 -22.34
C GLU A 150 -1.63 8.29 -23.11
N GLY A 151 -1.66 7.78 -24.35
CA GLY A 151 -0.47 7.70 -25.22
C GLY A 151 0.51 6.59 -24.87
N HIS A 152 0.21 5.75 -23.88
CA HIS A 152 1.09 4.70 -23.38
C HIS A 152 0.51 3.30 -23.60
N HIS A 153 1.38 2.32 -23.85
CA HIS A 153 1.02 0.93 -23.99
C HIS A 153 1.20 0.18 -22.66
N THR A 154 0.11 -0.41 -22.16
CA THR A 154 0.07 -1.10 -20.87
C THR A 154 0.14 -2.61 -21.02
N LEU A 155 0.97 -3.28 -20.23
CA LEU A 155 0.92 -4.73 -20.01
C LEU A 155 0.37 -5.04 -18.62
N VAL A 156 -0.79 -5.69 -18.54
CA VAL A 156 -1.35 -6.16 -17.27
C VAL A 156 -0.94 -7.61 -17.03
N ILE A 157 -0.21 -7.87 -15.94
CA ILE A 157 0.43 -9.16 -15.66
C ILE A 157 -0.39 -9.90 -14.60
N CYS A 158 -1.21 -10.86 -15.04
CA CYS A 158 -2.21 -11.50 -14.20
C CYS A 158 -1.80 -12.89 -13.72
N GLY A 159 -1.95 -13.13 -12.41
CA GLY A 159 -1.79 -14.43 -11.78
C GLY A 159 -3.08 -15.24 -11.69
N SER A 160 -3.08 -16.23 -10.78
CA SER A 160 -4.16 -17.20 -10.66
C SER A 160 -5.23 -16.88 -9.61
N GLY A 161 -4.96 -15.93 -8.71
CA GLY A 161 -5.86 -15.56 -7.63
C GLY A 161 -6.74 -14.34 -7.95
N ASN A 162 -7.39 -13.80 -6.92
CA ASN A 162 -8.23 -12.60 -7.06
C ASN A 162 -7.44 -11.37 -7.50
N ASN A 163 -6.17 -11.22 -7.08
CA ASN A 163 -5.33 -10.13 -7.59
C ASN A 163 -5.18 -10.18 -9.13
N GLY A 164 -5.09 -11.39 -9.71
CA GLY A 164 -5.12 -11.56 -11.17
C GLY A 164 -6.48 -11.18 -11.77
N GLY A 165 -7.57 -11.44 -11.04
CA GLY A 165 -8.91 -10.99 -11.39
C GLY A 165 -9.04 -9.46 -11.45
N ASP A 166 -8.49 -8.74 -10.47
CA ASP A 166 -8.41 -7.28 -10.47
C ASP A 166 -7.66 -6.78 -11.71
N GLY A 167 -6.57 -7.47 -12.10
CA GLY A 167 -5.83 -7.20 -13.33
C GLY A 167 -6.67 -7.40 -14.60
N TYR A 168 -7.39 -8.52 -14.74
CA TYR A 168 -8.27 -8.70 -15.90
C TYR A 168 -9.38 -7.65 -15.96
N ALA A 169 -9.98 -7.31 -14.82
CA ALA A 169 -10.97 -6.24 -14.75
C ALA A 169 -10.37 -4.87 -15.14
N LEU A 170 -9.13 -4.57 -14.74
CA LEU A 170 -8.43 -3.36 -15.15
C LEU A 170 -8.15 -3.33 -16.66
N ALA A 171 -7.66 -4.43 -17.23
CA ALA A 171 -7.41 -4.52 -18.66
C ALA A 171 -8.70 -4.27 -19.47
N GLU A 172 -9.83 -4.79 -19.01
CA GLU A 172 -11.14 -4.51 -19.60
C GLU A 172 -11.51 -3.01 -19.53
N ILE A 173 -11.27 -2.35 -18.39
CA ILE A 173 -11.51 -0.91 -18.23
C ILE A 173 -10.67 -0.09 -19.20
N LEU A 174 -9.37 -0.41 -19.30
CA LEU A 174 -8.44 0.27 -20.17
C LEU A 174 -8.90 0.19 -21.63
N ALA A 175 -9.20 -1.02 -22.09
CA ALA A 175 -9.71 -1.25 -23.45
C ALA A 175 -11.05 -0.54 -23.70
N ALA A 176 -11.99 -0.60 -22.75
CA ALA A 176 -13.28 0.07 -22.87
C ALA A 176 -13.18 1.61 -22.93
N LYS A 177 -12.12 2.19 -22.36
CA LYS A 177 -11.80 3.62 -22.43
C LYS A 177 -10.89 4.00 -23.60
N GLY A 178 -10.48 3.03 -24.43
CA GLY A 178 -9.67 3.27 -25.62
C GLY A 178 -8.16 3.32 -25.37
N PHE A 179 -7.68 2.90 -24.20
CA PHE A 179 -6.26 2.77 -23.90
C PHE A 179 -5.70 1.44 -24.42
N ALA A 180 -4.45 1.46 -24.89
CA ALA A 180 -3.77 0.27 -25.39
C ALA A 180 -3.37 -0.62 -24.20
N ALA A 181 -3.92 -1.84 -24.15
CA ALA A 181 -3.63 -2.80 -23.10
C ALA A 181 -3.52 -4.22 -23.67
N ASP A 182 -2.45 -4.91 -23.31
CA ASP A 182 -2.26 -6.34 -23.47
C ASP A 182 -2.26 -7.02 -22.09
N VAL A 183 -2.49 -8.33 -22.04
CA VAL A 183 -2.48 -9.10 -20.79
C VAL A 183 -1.44 -10.22 -20.87
N LEU A 184 -0.51 -10.27 -19.91
CA LEU A 184 0.39 -11.40 -19.71
C LEU A 184 -0.12 -12.30 -18.59
N ARG A 185 -0.56 -13.50 -18.92
CA ARG A 185 -1.06 -14.48 -17.96
C ARG A 185 0.04 -15.44 -17.50
N VAL A 186 0.43 -15.37 -16.23
CA VAL A 186 1.52 -16.19 -15.67
C VAL A 186 1.08 -17.56 -15.12
N SER A 187 -0.23 -17.84 -15.16
CA SER A 187 -0.80 -19.13 -14.73
C SER A 187 -2.02 -19.50 -15.55
N GLU A 188 -2.21 -20.80 -15.83
CA GLU A 188 -3.43 -21.28 -16.48
C GLU A 188 -4.64 -21.34 -15.54
N LYS A 189 -4.40 -21.28 -14.22
CA LYS A 189 -5.44 -21.33 -13.19
C LYS A 189 -6.05 -19.96 -12.97
N PHE A 190 -7.30 -19.95 -12.51
CA PHE A 190 -8.03 -18.74 -12.17
C PHE A 190 -8.84 -18.93 -10.88
N SER A 191 -9.11 -17.84 -10.18
CA SER A 191 -10.26 -17.77 -9.29
C SER A 191 -11.55 -17.69 -10.12
N GLU A 192 -12.70 -17.89 -9.46
CA GLU A 192 -14.00 -17.80 -10.14
C GLU A 192 -14.19 -16.43 -10.81
N ASP A 193 -13.91 -15.35 -10.07
CA ASP A 193 -14.06 -13.98 -10.58
C ASP A 193 -12.98 -13.62 -11.60
N GLY A 194 -11.76 -14.14 -11.42
CA GLY A 194 -10.69 -13.97 -12.41
C GLY A 194 -11.02 -14.64 -13.75
N ALA A 195 -11.65 -15.81 -13.73
CA ALA A 195 -12.12 -16.48 -14.95
C ALA A 195 -13.20 -15.65 -15.67
N TYR A 196 -14.11 -15.04 -14.90
CA TYR A 196 -15.14 -14.15 -15.44
C TYR A 196 -14.54 -12.96 -16.19
N TYR A 197 -13.62 -12.21 -15.56
CA TYR A 197 -13.01 -11.04 -16.21
C TYR A 197 -12.02 -11.41 -17.33
N CYS A 198 -11.29 -12.52 -17.21
CA CYS A 198 -10.46 -13.01 -18.32
C CYS A 198 -11.30 -13.32 -19.57
N GLY A 199 -12.52 -13.87 -19.39
CA GLY A 199 -13.48 -14.06 -20.49
C GLY A 199 -13.90 -12.75 -21.14
N ARG A 200 -14.06 -11.67 -20.35
CA ARG A 200 -14.40 -10.33 -20.85
C ARG A 200 -13.24 -9.71 -21.63
N CYS A 201 -11.99 -9.88 -21.17
CA CYS A 201 -10.82 -9.46 -21.94
C CYS A 201 -10.77 -10.14 -23.32
N THR A 202 -11.03 -11.45 -23.35
CA THR A 202 -11.07 -12.23 -24.60
C THR A 202 -12.17 -11.72 -25.53
N ALA A 203 -13.37 -11.47 -25.00
CA ALA A 203 -14.50 -10.95 -25.77
C ALA A 203 -14.26 -9.53 -26.29
N ALA A 204 -13.49 -8.72 -25.56
CA ALA A 204 -13.08 -7.37 -25.97
C ALA A 204 -11.93 -7.37 -27.00
N GLY A 205 -11.37 -8.54 -27.36
CA GLY A 205 -10.27 -8.66 -28.31
C GLY A 205 -8.91 -8.22 -27.77
N ILE A 206 -8.76 -8.14 -26.44
CA ILE A 206 -7.49 -7.84 -25.79
C ILE A 206 -6.49 -8.96 -26.09
N ARG A 207 -5.24 -8.61 -26.43
CA ARG A 207 -4.21 -9.61 -26.73
C ARG A 207 -3.79 -10.31 -25.44
N MET A 208 -3.89 -11.64 -25.45
CA MET A 208 -3.51 -12.50 -24.33
C MET A 208 -2.16 -13.17 -24.61
N LEU A 209 -1.18 -12.89 -23.76
CA LEU A 209 0.19 -13.41 -23.80
C LEU A 209 0.43 -14.39 -22.64
N THR A 210 1.49 -15.17 -22.78
CA THR A 210 2.02 -16.11 -21.78
C THR A 210 3.53 -15.91 -21.63
N PRO A 211 4.16 -16.40 -20.55
CA PRO A 211 5.62 -16.35 -20.40
C PRO A 211 6.41 -17.06 -21.52
N ALA A 212 5.76 -17.92 -22.32
CA ALA A 212 6.39 -18.59 -23.46
C ALA A 212 6.43 -17.71 -24.72
N ASP A 213 5.64 -16.63 -24.78
CA ASP A 213 5.65 -15.71 -25.90
C ASP A 213 6.93 -14.85 -25.88
N PRO A 214 7.58 -14.64 -27.05
CA PRO A 214 8.81 -13.86 -27.14
C PRO A 214 8.50 -12.36 -27.11
N VAL A 215 8.12 -11.86 -25.93
CA VAL A 215 7.82 -10.45 -25.69
C VAL A 215 8.89 -9.85 -24.79
N ASP A 216 9.41 -8.66 -25.13
CA ASP A 216 10.20 -7.87 -24.19
C ASP A 216 9.25 -7.01 -23.36
N LEU A 217 9.40 -7.00 -22.04
CA LEU A 217 8.54 -6.16 -21.20
C LEU A 217 8.97 -4.70 -21.25
N ALA A 218 10.22 -4.41 -21.66
CA ALA A 218 10.69 -3.06 -21.89
C ALA A 218 10.02 -2.39 -23.12
N ASP A 219 9.31 -3.16 -23.96
CA ASP A 219 8.51 -2.61 -25.07
C ASP A 219 7.18 -1.96 -24.59
N TYR A 220 6.85 -2.09 -23.30
CA TYR A 220 5.66 -1.49 -22.70
C TYR A 220 6.04 -0.31 -21.82
N ASP A 221 5.27 0.77 -21.95
CA ASP A 221 5.45 1.97 -21.14
C ASP A 221 5.00 1.75 -19.69
N ILE A 222 3.95 0.95 -19.49
CA ILE A 222 3.35 0.69 -18.18
C ILE A 222 3.22 -0.80 -17.95
N LEU A 223 3.70 -1.28 -16.81
CA LEU A 223 3.54 -2.67 -16.36
C LEU A 223 2.67 -2.68 -15.11
N VAL A 224 1.58 -3.44 -15.14
CA VAL A 224 0.69 -3.61 -13.98
C VAL A 224 0.87 -5.00 -13.39
N ASP A 225 1.43 -5.06 -12.19
CA ASP A 225 1.65 -6.27 -11.42
C ASP A 225 0.38 -6.70 -10.66
N CYS A 226 -0.25 -7.76 -11.17
CA CYS A 226 -1.41 -8.45 -10.62
C CYS A 226 -1.13 -9.95 -10.43
N MET A 227 0.13 -10.35 -10.21
CA MET A 227 0.52 -11.76 -10.20
C MET A 227 0.18 -12.47 -8.88
N LEU A 228 0.54 -11.86 -7.76
CA LEU A 228 0.41 -12.42 -6.42
C LEU A 228 -0.22 -11.37 -5.52
N GLY A 229 -1.24 -11.77 -4.77
CA GLY A 229 -1.90 -10.89 -3.80
C GLY A 229 -1.52 -11.25 -2.36
N THR A 230 -2.34 -10.78 -1.41
CA THR A 230 -2.25 -11.17 0.01
C THR A 230 -2.34 -12.67 0.27
N GLY A 231 -2.74 -13.48 -0.73
CA GLY A 231 -2.69 -14.94 -0.77
C GLY A 231 -1.30 -15.58 -0.59
N PHE A 232 -0.25 -14.84 -0.94
CA PHE A 232 1.09 -15.38 -1.13
C PHE A 232 1.94 -15.40 0.16
N SER A 233 2.81 -16.40 0.28
CA SER A 233 3.82 -16.51 1.33
C SER A 233 5.06 -17.25 0.80
N GLY A 234 6.25 -16.83 1.25
CA GLY A 234 7.52 -17.48 0.92
C GLY A 234 8.21 -16.85 -0.30
N VAL A 235 8.93 -17.67 -1.07
CA VAL A 235 9.71 -17.20 -2.23
C VAL A 235 8.95 -17.53 -3.53
N PRO A 236 8.81 -16.57 -4.47
CA PRO A 236 8.17 -16.84 -5.75
C PRO A 236 8.87 -17.98 -6.50
N ARG A 237 8.08 -18.83 -7.17
CA ARG A 237 8.58 -19.92 -8.00
C ARG A 237 8.39 -19.59 -9.48
N GLU A 238 9.12 -20.28 -10.35
CA GLU A 238 8.91 -20.15 -11.79
C GLU A 238 7.48 -20.61 -12.20
N PRO A 239 6.86 -19.96 -13.20
CA PRO A 239 7.40 -18.87 -14.03
C PRO A 239 7.30 -17.47 -13.39
N VAL A 240 6.62 -17.31 -12.25
CA VAL A 240 6.37 -16.01 -11.62
C VAL A 240 7.68 -15.32 -11.21
N ALA A 241 8.63 -16.07 -10.65
CA ALA A 241 9.95 -15.53 -10.28
C ALA A 241 10.69 -14.91 -11.48
N GLY A 242 10.70 -15.58 -12.63
CA GLY A 242 11.28 -15.04 -13.87
C GLY A 242 10.59 -13.78 -14.34
N VAL A 243 9.26 -13.72 -14.25
CA VAL A 243 8.49 -12.52 -14.64
C VAL A 243 8.77 -11.35 -13.69
N ILE A 244 8.87 -11.57 -12.37
CA ILE A 244 9.24 -10.53 -11.41
C ILE A 244 10.60 -9.90 -11.77
N ARG A 245 11.61 -10.72 -12.11
CA ARG A 245 12.92 -10.19 -12.52
C ARG A 245 12.82 -9.31 -13.77
N ARG A 246 12.08 -9.78 -14.79
CA ARG A 246 11.89 -9.03 -16.03
C ARG A 246 11.10 -7.73 -15.83
N VAL A 247 10.12 -7.70 -14.92
CA VAL A 247 9.42 -6.46 -14.53
C VAL A 247 10.39 -5.46 -13.91
N ASN A 248 11.24 -5.90 -12.98
CA ASN A 248 12.23 -5.02 -12.35
C ASN A 248 13.29 -4.53 -13.34
N GLU A 249 13.70 -5.36 -14.30
CA GLU A 249 14.61 -4.98 -15.39
C GLU A 249 13.97 -3.94 -16.32
N ALA A 250 12.72 -4.14 -16.73
CA ALA A 250 11.98 -3.19 -17.56
C ALA A 250 11.75 -1.86 -16.83
N ARG A 251 11.47 -1.89 -15.52
CA ARG A 251 11.41 -0.69 -14.68
C ARG A 251 12.73 0.09 -14.71
N ALA A 252 13.85 -0.61 -14.54
CA ALA A 252 15.17 0.01 -14.61
C ALA A 252 15.49 0.57 -16.02
N ALA A 253 14.86 0.02 -17.07
CA ALA A 253 14.96 0.49 -18.44
C ALA A 253 13.99 1.65 -18.78
N GLY A 254 13.05 1.99 -17.89
CA GLY A 254 12.19 3.17 -18.01
C GLY A 254 10.69 2.91 -17.99
N SER A 255 10.23 1.65 -17.94
CA SER A 255 8.80 1.33 -17.79
C SER A 255 8.28 1.78 -16.42
N TYR A 256 7.07 2.31 -16.36
CA TYR A 256 6.39 2.66 -15.12
C TYR A 256 5.68 1.43 -14.54
N VAL A 257 5.99 1.06 -13.30
CA VAL A 257 5.43 -0.16 -12.68
C VAL A 257 4.39 0.17 -11.62
N ILE A 258 3.20 -0.41 -11.77
CA ILE A 258 2.09 -0.32 -10.82
C ILE A 258 1.85 -1.69 -10.20
N SER A 259 1.95 -1.84 -8.88
CA SER A 259 1.52 -3.05 -8.19
C SER A 259 0.12 -2.90 -7.63
N VAL A 260 -0.74 -3.88 -7.87
CA VAL A 260 -2.13 -3.91 -7.39
C VAL A 260 -2.25 -4.76 -6.14
N ASP A 261 -2.95 -4.24 -5.15
CA ASP A 261 -3.18 -4.77 -3.81
C ASP A 261 -1.91 -4.88 -2.96
N ILE A 262 -0.87 -5.55 -3.46
CA ILE A 262 0.44 -5.75 -2.85
C ILE A 262 1.47 -6.07 -3.94
N ASN A 263 2.71 -5.63 -3.77
CA ASN A 263 3.82 -6.00 -4.66
C ASN A 263 4.03 -7.52 -4.67
N SER A 264 3.94 -8.14 -5.84
CA SER A 264 4.10 -9.58 -5.97
C SER A 264 5.43 -10.06 -5.41
N GLY A 265 5.39 -11.04 -4.52
CA GLY A 265 6.57 -11.58 -3.82
C GLY A 265 6.80 -10.99 -2.43
N MET A 266 6.08 -9.94 -2.05
CA MET A 266 6.12 -9.38 -0.70
C MET A 266 5.12 -10.05 0.24
N ASN A 267 5.51 -10.24 1.49
CA ASN A 267 4.61 -10.67 2.56
C ASN A 267 3.71 -9.50 3.01
N GLY A 268 2.39 -9.68 2.95
CA GLY A 268 1.43 -8.62 3.32
C GLY A 268 1.37 -8.27 4.79
N ASP A 269 1.80 -9.14 5.70
CA ASP A 269 1.78 -8.84 7.13
C ASP A 269 3.09 -8.21 7.60
N THR A 270 4.22 -8.68 7.08
CA THR A 270 5.57 -8.30 7.56
C THR A 270 6.31 -7.34 6.66
N GLY A 271 5.96 -7.25 5.36
CA GLY A 271 6.70 -6.47 4.37
C GLY A 271 8.04 -7.12 3.97
N GLU A 272 8.31 -8.35 4.40
CA GLU A 272 9.52 -9.07 4.01
C GLU A 272 9.38 -9.64 2.59
N ALA A 273 10.49 -9.63 1.86
CA ALA A 273 10.59 -10.16 0.50
C ALA A 273 12.03 -10.56 0.16
N GLU A 274 12.21 -11.78 -0.32
CA GLU A 274 13.49 -12.21 -0.93
C GLU A 274 13.56 -11.76 -2.40
N LEU A 275 12.48 -11.99 -3.15
CA LEU A 275 12.29 -11.53 -4.52
C LEU A 275 10.88 -10.95 -4.63
N ALA A 276 10.77 -9.67 -4.97
CA ALA A 276 9.50 -9.00 -5.18
C ALA A 276 9.59 -7.96 -6.32
N VAL A 277 8.42 -7.59 -6.83
CA VAL A 277 8.28 -6.46 -7.75
C VAL A 277 8.59 -5.16 -7.02
N ALA A 278 9.50 -4.35 -7.57
CA ALA A 278 9.67 -2.96 -7.20
C ALA A 278 8.76 -2.11 -8.09
N SER A 279 7.88 -1.30 -7.48
CA SER A 279 6.87 -0.49 -8.16
C SER A 279 7.11 1.00 -7.96
N ASP A 280 6.73 1.79 -8.96
CA ASP A 280 6.65 3.25 -8.84
C ASP A 280 5.39 3.67 -8.09
N LEU A 281 4.32 2.91 -8.25
CA LEU A 281 3.05 3.07 -7.55
C LEU A 281 2.56 1.70 -7.05
N THR A 282 2.13 1.64 -5.79
CA THR A 282 1.35 0.52 -5.25
C THR A 282 -0.02 1.02 -4.87
N VAL A 283 -1.05 0.39 -5.44
CA VAL A 283 -2.46 0.68 -5.14
C VAL A 283 -2.99 -0.41 -4.22
N SER A 284 -3.08 -0.08 -2.93
CA SER A 284 -3.70 -0.95 -1.93
C SER A 284 -5.22 -0.96 -2.08
N ILE A 285 -5.82 -2.15 -2.06
CA ILE A 285 -7.26 -2.33 -2.22
C ILE A 285 -7.93 -2.49 -0.84
N GLY A 286 -9.01 -1.72 -0.60
CA GLY A 286 -9.78 -1.74 0.64
C GLY A 286 -9.06 -0.99 1.76
N TYR A 287 -8.10 -1.66 2.40
CA TYR A 287 -7.30 -1.10 3.47
C TYR A 287 -5.80 -1.39 3.27
N PRO A 288 -4.91 -0.50 3.74
CA PRO A 288 -3.49 -0.77 3.77
C PRO A 288 -3.18 -2.03 4.59
N LYS A 289 -2.29 -2.86 4.07
CA LYS A 289 -1.79 -4.03 4.78
C LYS A 289 -0.68 -3.64 5.75
N THR A 290 -0.56 -4.35 6.89
CA THR A 290 0.47 -4.04 7.91
C THR A 290 1.89 -4.09 7.36
N GLY A 291 2.15 -4.97 6.40
CA GLY A 291 3.44 -5.14 5.76
C GLY A 291 3.91 -3.91 4.96
N PHE A 292 3.02 -2.99 4.60
CA PHE A 292 3.42 -1.75 3.93
C PHE A 292 4.16 -0.76 4.82
N TYR A 293 4.09 -0.95 6.14
CA TYR A 293 4.71 -0.08 7.12
C TYR A 293 5.79 -0.81 7.92
N SER A 294 6.37 -1.86 7.33
CA SER A 294 7.48 -2.62 7.91
C SER A 294 8.33 -3.29 6.83
N GLY A 295 9.45 -3.86 7.25
CA GLY A 295 10.29 -4.69 6.38
C GLY A 295 10.93 -3.91 5.24
N ARG A 296 10.90 -4.50 4.03
CA ARG A 296 11.51 -3.96 2.81
C ARG A 296 10.54 -3.13 1.96
N ALA A 297 9.33 -2.85 2.47
CA ALA A 297 8.31 -2.14 1.70
C ALA A 297 8.84 -0.80 1.14
N ASP A 298 9.69 -0.09 1.87
CA ASP A 298 10.26 1.20 1.47
C ASP A 298 11.24 1.09 0.28
N GLU A 299 11.90 -0.06 0.12
CA GLU A 299 12.77 -0.33 -1.03
C GLU A 299 11.97 -0.72 -2.28
N LEU A 300 10.76 -1.23 -2.09
CA LEU A 300 9.93 -1.82 -3.14
C LEU A 300 8.83 -0.88 -3.63
N ILE A 301 8.39 0.09 -2.82
CA ILE A 301 7.22 0.93 -3.10
C ILE A 301 7.65 2.39 -3.22
N GLY A 302 7.59 2.93 -4.43
CA GLY A 302 7.84 4.35 -4.67
C GLY A 302 6.75 5.25 -4.05
N ARG A 303 5.49 5.01 -4.41
CA ARG A 303 4.32 5.70 -3.84
C ARG A 303 3.24 4.69 -3.46
N LEU A 304 2.64 4.87 -2.29
CA LEU A 304 1.48 4.09 -1.84
C LEU A 304 0.20 4.93 -1.94
N VAL A 305 -0.85 4.36 -2.51
CA VAL A 305 -2.21 4.90 -2.51
C VAL A 305 -3.15 3.80 -2.05
N ASN A 306 -4.13 4.12 -1.20
CA ASN A 306 -5.19 3.20 -0.83
C ASN A 306 -6.50 3.58 -1.52
N VAL A 307 -7.20 2.59 -2.08
CA VAL A 307 -8.51 2.78 -2.70
C VAL A 307 -9.59 2.10 -1.87
N ASP A 308 -10.62 2.87 -1.54
CA ASP A 308 -11.82 2.37 -0.89
C ASP A 308 -12.73 1.71 -1.94
N ILE A 309 -13.09 0.45 -1.71
CA ILE A 309 -13.98 -0.32 -2.58
C ILE A 309 -15.33 -0.64 -1.90
N GLY A 310 -15.58 -0.03 -0.75
CA GLY A 310 -16.75 -0.26 0.09
C GLY A 310 -16.61 -1.49 0.98
N ILE A 311 -15.40 -1.74 1.51
CA ILE A 311 -15.18 -2.81 2.49
C ILE A 311 -15.74 -2.39 3.84
N GLU A 312 -16.57 -3.25 4.41
CA GLU A 312 -17.09 -3.08 5.77
C GLU A 312 -16.26 -3.89 6.76
N LEU A 313 -15.81 -3.23 7.83
CA LEU A 313 -15.19 -3.91 8.97
C LEU A 313 -16.27 -4.42 9.93
N PRO A 314 -16.13 -5.64 10.47
CA PRO A 314 -16.91 -6.09 11.62
C PRO A 314 -16.74 -5.11 12.79
N GLU A 315 -17.79 -4.90 13.60
CA GLU A 315 -17.78 -3.91 14.72
C GLU A 315 -16.68 -4.17 15.76
N ASP A 316 -16.20 -5.42 15.88
CA ASP A 316 -15.10 -5.83 16.76
C ASP A 316 -13.70 -5.56 16.18
N GLN A 317 -13.61 -5.04 14.95
CA GLN A 317 -12.36 -4.71 14.24
C GLN A 317 -12.20 -3.24 13.89
N VAL A 318 -13.07 -2.36 14.41
CA VAL A 318 -13.02 -0.89 14.24
C VAL A 318 -12.21 -0.21 15.34
#